data_AF-A0A3M1SKS7-F1
#
_entry.id   AF-A0A3M1SKS7-F1
#
_cell.length_a   1.000
_cell.length_b   1.000
_cell.length_c   1.000
_cell.angle_alpha   90.00
_cell.angle_beta   90.00
_cell.angle_gamma   90.00
#
_symmetry.space_group_name_H-M   'P 1'
#
loop_
_entity.id
_entity.type
_entity.pdbx_description
1 polymer ?
#
loop_
_entity_poly.entity_id
_entity_poly.type
_entity_poly.pdbx_seq_one_letter_code
_entity_poly.pdbx_strand_id
1 'polypeptide(L)' 'LGDGELTKKLKVSAHRFSASAKEKIEAAGGEVVVLPGKAPVVKGQKKPPEKRAFKKKYKSRKTDG' A
#
# COMPACT_ATOMS: atom_id res chain seq x y z
N LEU A 1 5.78 -7.93 16.54
CA LEU A 1 7.02 -8.36 15.85
C LEU A 1 7.79 -9.18 16.85
N GLY A 2 8.27 -10.36 16.45
CA GLY A 2 8.72 -11.40 17.37
C GLY A 2 9.63 -10.88 18.49
N ASP A 3 9.42 -11.42 19.68
CA ASP A 3 10.19 -11.10 20.88
C ASP A 3 11.55 -11.82 20.96
N GLY A 4 11.92 -12.57 19.92
CA GLY A 4 13.18 -13.29 19.84
C GLY A 4 14.38 -12.35 19.63
N GLU A 5 15.44 -12.60 20.38
CA GLU A 5 16.72 -11.90 20.22
C GLU A 5 17.37 -12.23 18.88
N LEU A 6 17.77 -11.19 18.14
CA LEU A 6 18.55 -11.33 16.91
C LEU A 6 20.02 -11.58 17.27
N THR A 7 20.34 -12.82 17.62
CA THR A 7 21.70 -13.25 17.99
C THR A 7 22.65 -13.38 16.80
N LYS A 8 22.12 -13.42 15.57
CA LYS A 8 22.89 -13.51 14.34
C LYS A 8 22.68 -12.26 13.50
N LYS A 9 23.76 -11.80 12.87
CA LYS A 9 23.72 -10.74 11.87
C LYS A 9 22.92 -11.25 10.67
N LEU A 10 21.75 -10.64 10.45
CA LEU A 10 20.84 -11.00 9.37
C LEU A 10 20.56 -9.76 8.52
N LYS A 11 20.46 -9.98 7.21
CA LYS A 11 20.01 -8.98 6.25
C LYS A 11 18.51 -9.17 6.04
N VAL A 12 17.71 -8.23 6.51
CA VAL A 12 16.24 -8.31 6.48
C VAL A 12 15.70 -7.37 5.42
N SER A 13 15.02 -7.91 4.40
CA SER A 13 14.42 -7.15 3.31
C SER A 13 12.90 -7.18 3.40
N ALA A 14 12.25 -6.03 3.61
CA ALA A 14 10.80 -5.96 3.73
C ALA A 14 10.22 -4.61 3.29
N HIS A 15 8.91 -4.59 3.03
CA HIS A 15 8.19 -3.38 2.58
C HIS A 15 7.91 -2.39 3.70
N ARG A 16 7.65 -2.89 4.92
CA ARG A 16 7.42 -2.08 6.11
C ARG A 16 8.07 -2.75 7.32
N PHE A 17 8.69 -1.92 8.14
CA PHE A 17 9.25 -2.33 9.43
C PHE A 17 8.57 -1.48 10.50
N SER A 18 8.28 -2.07 11.66
CA SER A 18 7.90 -1.27 12.84
C SER A 18 9.15 -0.62 13.43
N ALA A 19 8.95 0.45 14.23
CA ALA A 19 10.03 1.14 14.93
C ALA A 19 10.87 0.16 15.77
N SER A 20 10.23 -0.61 16.64
CA SER A 20 10.90 -1.56 17.54
C SER A 20 11.66 -2.66 16.79
N ALA A 21 11.23 -3.04 15.59
CA ALA A 21 11.95 -4.04 14.81
C ALA A 21 13.20 -3.47 14.13
N LYS A 22 13.16 -2.23 13.62
CA LYS A 22 14.36 -1.59 13.06
C LYS A 22 15.44 -1.45 14.12
N GLU A 23 15.06 -0.96 15.30
CA GLU A 23 15.96 -0.79 16.45
C GLU A 23 16.61 -2.12 16.85
N LYS A 24 15.83 -3.21 16.96
CA LYS A 24 16.37 -4.54 17.27
C LYS A 24 17.34 -5.04 16.20
N ILE A 25 17.06 -4.81 14.91
CA ILE A 25 17.92 -5.26 13.81
C ILE A 25 19.23 -4.46 13.79
N GLU A 26 19.18 -3.15 13.98
CA GLU A 26 20.36 -2.28 14.05
C GLU A 26 21.20 -2.57 15.30
N ALA A 27 20.56 -2.79 16.46
CA ALA A 27 21.23 -3.16 17.71
C ALA A 27 21.94 -4.52 17.62
N ALA A 28 21.37 -5.46 16.86
CA ALA A 28 22.00 -6.74 16.56
C ALA A 28 23.13 -6.64 15.50
N GLY A 29 23.38 -5.46 14.95
CA GLY A 29 24.35 -5.26 13.86
C GLY A 29 23.92 -5.90 12.54
N GLY A 30 22.61 -6.04 12.32
CA GLY A 30 22.00 -6.49 11.07
C GLY A 30 21.73 -5.35 10.10
N GLU A 31 21.32 -5.71 8.89
CA GLU A 31 21.08 -4.75 7.80
C GLU A 31 19.58 -4.72 7.43
N VAL A 32 18.98 -3.53 7.38
CA VAL A 32 17.56 -3.33 7.06
C VAL A 32 17.43 -2.79 5.64
N VAL A 33 16.87 -3.58 4.73
CA VAL A 33 16.59 -3.16 3.34
C VAL A 33 15.10 -2.91 3.17
N VAL A 34 14.73 -1.64 2.96
CA VAL A 34 13.35 -1.27 2.64
C VAL A 34 13.12 -1.48 1.16
N LEU A 35 12.32 -2.48 0.82
CA LEU A 35 11.95 -2.72 -0.57
C LEU A 35 10.90 -1.69 -0.98
N PRO A 36 11.13 -0.89 -2.05
CA PRO A 36 10.11 -0.03 -2.59
C PRO A 36 8.95 -0.90 -3.07
N GLY A 37 7.81 -0.80 -2.38
CA GLY A 37 6.59 -1.43 -2.85
C GLY A 37 6.13 -0.81 -4.16
N LYS A 38 5.19 -1.49 -4.85
CA LYS A 38 4.44 -0.87 -5.95
C LYS A 38 3.98 0.53 -5.52
N ALA A 39 4.18 1.52 -6.41
CA ALA A 39 3.87 2.92 -6.15
C ALA A 39 2.59 3.06 -5.32
N PRO A 40 2.60 3.85 -4.23
CA PRO A 40 1.44 3.95 -3.36
C PRO A 40 0.25 4.42 -4.20
N VAL A 41 -0.70 3.51 -4.44
CA VAL A 41 -1.99 3.87 -5.01
C VAL A 41 -2.60 4.89 -4.06
N VAL A 42 -2.67 6.14 -4.52
CA VAL A 42 -3.16 7.29 -3.76
C VAL A 42 -4.59 6.96 -3.30
N LYS A 43 -4.74 6.50 -2.05
CA LYS A 43 -6.04 6.25 -1.42
C LYS A 43 -6.70 7.61 -1.23
N GLY A 44 -7.60 7.97 -2.14
CA GLY A 44 -8.28 9.27 -2.13
C GLY A 44 -8.99 9.65 -3.43
N GLN A 45 -8.66 9.04 -4.56
CA GLN A 45 -9.37 9.29 -5.82
C GLN A 45 -10.68 8.49 -5.87
N LYS A 46 -11.71 9.02 -5.21
CA LYS A 46 -13.10 8.74 -5.60
C LYS A 46 -13.21 9.20 -7.06
N LYS A 47 -13.25 8.27 -8.03
CA LYS A 47 -13.63 8.61 -9.41
C LYS A 47 -14.96 9.39 -9.31
N PRO A 48 -15.07 10.62 -9.86
CA PRO A 48 -16.36 11.28 -9.89
C PRO A 48 -17.38 10.36 -10.57
N PRO A 49 -18.63 10.26 -10.09
CA PRO A 49 -19.64 9.38 -10.66
C PRO A 49 -20.17 9.93 -12.00
N GLU A 50 -19.29 10.36 -12.90
CA GLU A 50 -19.65 10.93 -14.20
C GLU A 50 -20.25 9.87 -15.14
N LYS A 51 -19.90 8.59 -14.91
CA LYS A 51 -20.41 7.46 -15.72
C LYS A 51 -21.89 7.12 -15.46
N ARG A 52 -22.51 7.61 -14.37
CA ARG A 52 -23.94 7.38 -14.07
C ARG A 52 -24.86 8.42 -14.72
N ALA A 53 -24.38 9.63 -14.99
CA ALA A 53 -25.20 10.67 -15.63
C ALA A 53 -25.37 10.43 -17.14
N PHE A 54 -24.31 9.97 -17.83
CA PHE A 54 -24.33 9.77 -19.27
C PHE A 54 -25.31 8.68 -19.72
N LYS A 55 -25.40 7.57 -18.96
CA LYS A 55 -26.28 6.44 -19.30
C LYS A 55 -27.78 6.76 -19.12
N LYS A 56 -28.13 7.67 -18.22
CA LYS A 56 -29.53 8.07 -17.97
C LYS A 56 -30.07 8.96 -19.10
N LYS A 57 -29.26 9.91 -19.61
CA LYS A 57 -29.62 10.81 -20.72
C LYS A 57 -29.72 10.11 -22.08
N TYR A 58 -29.03 8.99 -22.27
CA TYR A 58 -29.09 8.21 -23.52
C TYR A 58 -30.30 7.27 -23.58
N LYS A 59 -30.80 6.80 -22.43
CA LYS A 59 -31.92 5.86 -22.38
C LYS A 59 -33.28 6.57 -22.51
N SER A 60 -33.44 7.79 -21.99
CA SER A 60 -34.69 8.54 -22.14
C SER A 60 -34.90 9.11 -23.55
N ARG A 61 -33.82 9.31 -24.33
CA ARG A 61 -33.94 9.78 -25.72
C ARG A 61 -34.31 8.68 -26.73
N LYS A 62 -34.34 7.41 -26.31
CA LYS A 62 -34.58 6.26 -27.20
C LYS A 62 -36.00 5.68 -27.06
N THR A 63 -36.81 6.19 -26.13
CA THR A 63 -38.16 5.68 -25.84
C THR A 63 -39.27 6.59 -26.35
N ASP A 64 -38.93 7.76 -26.90
CA ASP A 64 -39.86 8.80 -27.37
C ASP A 64 -39.79 8.99 -28.90
N GLY A 65 -39.42 7.94 -29.64
CA GLY A 65 -39.39 7.92 -31.11
C GLY A 65 -39.97 6.65 -31.68
#